data_AF-A0A950G6X3-F1
#
_entry.id   AF-A0A950G6X3-F1
#
_cell.length_a   1.000
_cell.length_b   1.000
_cell.length_c   1.000
_cell.angle_alpha   90.00
_cell.angle_beta   90.00
_cell.angle_gamma   90.00
#
_symmetry.space_group_name_H-M   'P 1'
#
loop_
_entity.id
_entity.type
_entity.pdbx_description
1 polymer ?
#
loop_
_entity_poly.entity_id
_entity_poly.type
_entity_poly.pdbx_seq_one_letter_code
_entity_poly.pdbx_strand_id
1 'polypeptide(L)'
;MTGAGFYHCSVKSVGRANGRSIVAAAAYRSGERLEDARTGEVFDYRARGGVLDNFILARTDAPEWVYERGRFWNAAEQAETRANARLATELELALPHELTPEQRKELVSAFVLKIVEKYGVAADVAIHAPGKEGDHRNIHAHVLVTNRMLDENGFIEKAPGQRKDIGLSGFARSDFGNGDAVLEIRKEWEQHVNRAYEMAGLDIRVDHRSHADRGIEQEPTKHLGPAAAGMERREPGSSDRGDINRDIEDRNAALRERAALEIAATKAQAELAAARQLAEMESRFGKVGERTTEPAAPIFDRDAASRAADEKIIDAAIQAEQAAHAAARGRKDDMRPDR
;
A
#
# COMPACT_ATOMS: atom_id res chain seq x y z
N MET A 1 -9.78 3.87 -15.75
CA MET A 1 -10.58 3.04 -14.83
C MET A 1 -9.56 2.40 -13.91
N THR A 2 -9.48 2.85 -12.66
CA THR A 2 -8.56 2.28 -11.68
C THR A 2 -8.91 0.82 -11.46
N GLY A 3 -8.00 -0.11 -11.75
CA GLY A 3 -8.20 -1.52 -11.40
C GLY A 3 -8.13 -1.69 -9.88
N ALA A 4 -9.03 -2.50 -9.31
CA ALA A 4 -8.95 -2.87 -7.90
C ALA A 4 -7.91 -3.98 -7.74
N GLY A 5 -6.76 -3.67 -7.14
CA GLY A 5 -5.73 -4.66 -6.85
C GLY A 5 -6.12 -5.56 -5.67
N PHE A 6 -5.56 -6.78 -5.62
CA PHE A 6 -5.73 -7.67 -4.48
C PHE A 6 -4.76 -7.29 -3.35
N TYR A 7 -5.29 -7.06 -2.14
CA TYR A 7 -4.51 -6.78 -0.95
C TYR A 7 -4.55 -7.96 0.03
N HIS A 8 -3.39 -8.44 0.45
CA HIS A 8 -3.28 -9.35 1.58
C HIS A 8 -1.99 -9.10 2.36
N CYS A 9 -2.13 -8.94 3.68
CA CYS A 9 -1.03 -8.95 4.64
C CYS A 9 -1.55 -9.55 5.96
N SER A 10 -1.12 -10.78 6.25
CA SER A 10 -1.40 -11.43 7.53
C SER A 10 -0.14 -11.51 8.39
N VAL A 11 -0.31 -11.38 9.71
CA VAL A 11 0.78 -11.41 10.68
C VAL A 11 0.50 -12.54 11.66
N LYS A 12 1.42 -13.49 11.78
CA LYS A 12 1.28 -14.69 12.61
C LYS A 12 2.53 -14.86 13.48
N SER A 13 2.38 -15.42 14.68
CA SER A 13 3.55 -15.77 15.50
C SER A 13 3.91 -17.23 15.27
N VAL A 14 5.21 -17.49 15.07
CA VAL A 14 5.79 -18.83 15.02
C VAL A 14 6.57 -19.05 16.30
N GLY A 15 6.29 -20.15 17.00
CA GLY A 15 6.94 -20.48 18.25
C GLY A 15 6.86 -21.96 18.55
N ARG A 16 7.58 -22.40 19.60
CA ARG A 16 7.68 -23.81 20.01
C ARG A 16 6.38 -24.41 20.54
N ALA A 17 5.42 -23.57 20.91
CA ALA A 17 4.13 -24.03 21.39
C ALA A 17 3.52 -25.01 20.37
N ASN A 18 3.02 -26.15 20.86
CA ASN A 18 2.49 -27.25 20.06
C ASN A 18 3.54 -28.01 19.21
N GLY A 19 4.81 -28.04 19.66
CA GLY A 19 5.85 -28.89 19.07
C GLY A 19 6.40 -28.42 17.72
N ARG A 20 6.22 -27.14 17.38
CA ARG A 20 6.67 -26.59 16.09
C ARG A 20 8.16 -26.22 16.14
N SER A 21 8.90 -26.55 15.08
CA SER A 21 10.30 -26.13 14.88
C SER A 21 10.36 -24.97 13.89
N ILE A 22 11.12 -23.90 14.22
CA ILE A 22 11.38 -22.81 13.27
C ILE A 22 12.24 -23.28 12.10
N VAL A 23 13.14 -24.24 12.34
CA VAL A 23 13.97 -24.84 11.29
C VAL A 23 13.09 -25.61 10.30
N ALA A 24 12.12 -26.39 10.80
CA ALA A 24 11.12 -27.03 9.94
C ALA A 24 10.29 -26.01 9.15
N ALA A 25 9.87 -24.93 9.81
CA ALA A 25 9.11 -23.86 9.18
C ALA A 25 9.88 -23.14 8.07
N ALA A 26 11.17 -22.87 8.28
CA ALA A 26 12.06 -22.28 7.30
C ALA A 26 12.33 -23.23 6.13
N ALA A 27 12.64 -24.50 6.40
CA ALA A 27 12.86 -25.52 5.39
C ALA A 27 11.62 -25.69 4.49
N TYR A 28 10.43 -25.74 5.09
CA TYR A 28 9.16 -25.90 4.36
C TYR A 28 8.88 -24.74 3.40
N ARG A 29 9.15 -23.50 3.83
CA ARG A 29 8.90 -22.29 3.02
C ARG A 29 9.94 -22.12 1.92
N SER A 30 11.20 -22.37 2.22
CA SER A 30 12.30 -22.24 1.25
C SER A 30 12.39 -23.43 0.27
N GLY A 31 11.80 -24.58 0.60
CA GLY A 31 11.96 -25.80 -0.19
C GLY A 31 13.34 -26.42 -0.01
N GLU A 32 13.98 -26.23 1.15
CA GLU A 32 15.34 -26.70 1.42
C GLU A 32 15.38 -27.92 2.34
N ARG A 33 16.58 -28.50 2.46
CA ARG A 33 16.90 -29.52 3.45
C ARG A 33 17.66 -28.90 4.61
N LEU A 34 17.03 -28.77 5.78
CA LEU A 34 17.65 -28.23 6.99
C LEU A 34 17.60 -29.24 8.13
N GLU A 35 18.57 -29.17 9.04
CA GLU A 35 18.64 -29.98 10.25
C GLU A 35 18.43 -29.09 11.48
N ASP A 36 17.53 -29.49 12.38
CA ASP A 36 17.33 -28.83 13.68
C ASP A 36 18.37 -29.38 14.67
N ALA A 37 19.40 -28.60 14.96
CA ALA A 37 20.51 -28.99 15.82
C ALA A 37 20.08 -29.29 17.27
N ARG A 38 18.89 -28.84 17.69
CA ARG A 38 18.34 -29.12 19.02
C ARG A 38 17.76 -30.53 19.11
N THR A 39 17.16 -31.05 18.05
CA THR A 39 16.49 -32.36 18.04
C THR A 39 17.22 -33.42 17.21
N GLY A 40 18.13 -33.01 16.33
CA GLY A 40 18.75 -33.86 15.30
C GLY A 40 17.80 -34.21 14.16
N GLU A 41 16.59 -33.66 14.13
CA GLU A 41 15.62 -33.94 13.06
C GLU A 41 16.02 -33.22 11.77
N VAL A 42 15.92 -33.94 10.66
CA VAL A 42 16.16 -33.41 9.32
C VAL A 42 14.84 -33.20 8.60
N PHE A 43 14.63 -31.97 8.14
CA PHE A 43 13.47 -31.57 7.34
C PHE A 43 13.90 -31.38 5.90
N ASP A 44 13.47 -32.26 4.99
CA ASP A 44 13.82 -32.22 3.57
C ASP A 44 12.60 -31.89 2.71
N TYR A 45 12.53 -30.64 2.24
CA TYR A 45 11.46 -30.17 1.37
C TYR A 45 11.92 -29.86 -0.05
N ARG A 46 13.07 -30.39 -0.48
CA ARG A 46 13.61 -30.17 -1.85
C ARG A 46 12.71 -30.71 -2.97
N ALA A 47 11.87 -31.70 -2.65
CA ALA A 47 10.87 -32.22 -3.57
C ALA A 47 9.65 -31.29 -3.74
N ARG A 48 9.54 -30.21 -2.96
CA ARG A 48 8.44 -29.25 -3.02
C ARG A 48 8.60 -28.35 -4.23
N GLY A 49 7.62 -28.39 -5.13
CA GLY A 49 7.51 -27.41 -6.21
C GLY A 49 6.88 -26.10 -5.73
N GLY A 50 6.99 -25.06 -6.55
CA GLY A 50 6.27 -23.80 -6.36
C GLY A 50 7.01 -22.76 -5.51
N VAL A 51 8.25 -22.99 -5.10
CA VAL A 51 9.12 -21.91 -4.58
C VAL A 51 9.76 -21.22 -5.79
N LEU A 52 9.44 -19.94 -6.00
CA LEU A 52 9.94 -19.14 -7.11
C LEU A 52 11.29 -18.50 -6.78
N ASP A 53 11.45 -18.04 -5.54
CA ASP A 53 12.67 -17.42 -5.04
C ASP A 53 12.72 -17.54 -3.52
N ASN A 54 13.91 -17.55 -2.93
CA ASN A 54 14.09 -17.45 -1.49
C ASN A 54 15.44 -16.79 -1.16
N PHE A 55 15.46 -15.97 -0.12
CA PHE A 55 16.65 -15.22 0.28
C PHE A 55 16.49 -14.66 1.69
N ILE A 56 17.63 -14.36 2.33
CA ILE A 56 17.67 -13.74 3.65
C ILE A 56 18.07 -12.27 3.51
N LEU A 57 17.32 -11.40 4.19
CA LEU A 57 17.58 -9.98 4.31
C LEU A 57 18.01 -9.66 5.73
N ALA A 58 19.11 -8.96 5.85
CA ALA A 58 19.69 -8.52 7.11
C ALA A 58 20.37 -7.16 6.89
N ARG A 59 20.75 -6.53 8.00
CA ARG A 59 21.49 -5.26 7.99
C ARG A 59 22.87 -5.47 7.33
N THR A 60 23.46 -4.42 6.77
CA THR A 60 24.70 -4.51 5.97
C THR A 60 25.93 -4.98 6.76
N ASP A 61 25.91 -4.82 8.08
CA ASP A 61 26.94 -5.26 9.01
C ASP A 61 26.61 -6.61 9.67
N ALA A 62 25.55 -7.29 9.23
CA ALA A 62 25.24 -8.62 9.69
C ALA A 62 26.38 -9.60 9.35
N PRO A 63 26.68 -10.55 10.26
CA PRO A 63 27.72 -11.53 10.00
C PRO A 63 27.33 -12.46 8.85
N GLU A 64 28.31 -12.88 8.04
CA GLU A 64 28.10 -13.65 6.81
C GLU A 64 27.27 -14.93 6.99
N TRP A 65 27.36 -15.55 8.16
CA TRP A 65 26.62 -16.78 8.48
C TRP A 65 25.10 -16.63 8.47
N VAL A 66 24.59 -15.39 8.53
CA VAL A 66 23.15 -15.11 8.47
C VAL A 66 22.56 -15.54 7.14
N TYR A 67 23.35 -15.55 6.06
CA TYR A 67 22.90 -15.99 4.75
C TYR A 67 22.95 -17.52 4.56
N GLU A 68 23.52 -18.24 5.52
CA GLU A 68 23.43 -19.70 5.60
C GLU A 68 22.15 -20.09 6.37
N ARG A 69 21.01 -20.26 5.67
CA ARG A 69 19.67 -20.44 6.27
C ARG A 69 19.60 -21.45 7.43
N GLY A 70 20.25 -22.61 7.29
CA GLY A 70 20.31 -23.61 8.34
C GLY A 70 21.00 -23.10 9.60
N ARG A 71 22.15 -22.43 9.44
CA ARG A 71 22.89 -21.82 10.54
C ARG A 71 22.12 -20.65 11.15
N PHE A 72 21.49 -19.83 10.32
CA PHE A 72 20.67 -18.70 10.74
C PHE A 72 19.53 -19.11 11.67
N TRP A 73 18.68 -20.06 11.24
CA TRP A 73 17.54 -20.49 12.05
C TRP A 73 17.92 -21.33 13.26
N ASN A 74 19.02 -22.09 13.20
CA ASN A 74 19.55 -22.76 14.39
C ASN A 74 20.09 -21.77 15.43
N ALA A 75 20.77 -20.70 15.00
CA ALA A 75 21.20 -19.64 15.91
C ALA A 75 20.00 -18.91 16.54
N ALA A 76 18.95 -18.62 15.76
CA ALA A 76 17.72 -18.01 16.26
C ALA A 76 17.00 -18.92 17.27
N GLU A 77 16.97 -20.22 17.00
CA GLU A 77 16.43 -21.24 17.91
C GLU A 77 17.21 -21.26 19.24
N GLN A 78 18.54 -21.31 19.19
CA GLN A 78 19.39 -21.35 20.39
C GLN A 78 19.28 -20.09 21.25
N ALA A 79 19.04 -18.93 20.63
CA ALA A 79 18.90 -17.65 21.35
C ALA A 79 17.65 -17.60 22.26
N GLU A 80 16.68 -18.49 22.10
CA GLU A 80 15.48 -18.57 22.94
C GLU A 80 15.54 -19.76 23.91
N THR A 81 15.41 -19.50 25.22
CA THR A 81 15.62 -20.53 26.26
C THR A 81 14.33 -21.18 26.78
N ARG A 82 13.15 -20.62 26.48
CA ARG A 82 11.87 -21.10 27.04
C ARG A 82 11.21 -22.16 26.16
N ALA A 83 10.64 -23.19 26.75
CA ALA A 83 9.94 -24.26 26.03
C ALA A 83 8.77 -23.78 25.16
N ASN A 84 8.15 -22.64 25.50
CA ASN A 84 7.07 -22.00 24.75
C ASN A 84 7.49 -20.71 24.05
N ALA A 85 8.79 -20.55 23.75
CA ALA A 85 9.30 -19.34 23.11
C ALA A 85 8.64 -19.06 21.76
N ARG A 86 8.43 -17.77 21.48
CA ARG A 86 8.13 -17.27 20.14
C ARG A 86 9.45 -17.04 19.42
N LEU A 87 9.63 -17.69 18.29
CA LEU A 87 10.89 -17.77 17.56
C LEU A 87 10.93 -16.75 16.41
N ALA A 88 9.80 -16.57 15.73
CA ALA A 88 9.67 -15.61 14.65
C ALA A 88 8.27 -14.99 14.61
N THR A 89 8.16 -13.90 13.87
CA THR A 89 6.90 -13.41 13.32
C THR A 89 6.86 -13.75 11.83
N GLU A 90 5.77 -14.34 11.37
CA GLU A 90 5.51 -14.58 9.96
C GLU A 90 4.63 -13.47 9.39
N LEU A 91 5.05 -12.90 8.27
CA LEU A 91 4.22 -12.10 7.38
C LEU A 91 3.86 -12.95 6.15
N GLU A 92 2.59 -12.98 5.79
CA GLU A 92 2.11 -13.57 4.54
C GLU A 92 1.55 -12.44 3.67
N LEU A 93 2.21 -12.20 2.53
CA LEU A 93 1.97 -11.06 1.66
C LEU A 93 1.49 -11.54 0.30
N ALA A 94 0.39 -11.01 -0.22
CA ALA A 94 0.05 -11.24 -1.62
C ALA A 94 0.87 -10.31 -2.52
N LEU A 95 1.51 -10.87 -3.53
CA LEU A 95 2.31 -10.13 -4.49
C LEU A 95 1.50 -9.90 -5.79
N PRO A 96 1.51 -8.68 -6.34
CA PRO A 96 0.83 -8.39 -7.60
C PRO A 96 1.27 -9.32 -8.73
N HIS A 97 0.30 -10.00 -9.34
CA HIS A 97 0.53 -10.86 -10.50
C HIS A 97 0.84 -10.07 -11.77
N GLU A 98 0.42 -8.80 -11.83
CA GLU A 98 0.66 -7.84 -12.90
C GLU A 98 2.13 -7.43 -13.01
N LEU A 99 2.90 -7.58 -11.93
CA LEU A 99 4.33 -7.26 -11.90
C LEU A 99 5.17 -8.41 -12.48
N THR A 100 6.39 -8.12 -12.91
CA THR A 100 7.38 -9.15 -13.27
C THR A 100 7.93 -9.86 -12.02
N PRO A 101 8.54 -11.05 -12.15
CA PRO A 101 9.22 -11.71 -11.04
C PRO A 101 10.24 -10.80 -10.34
N GLU A 102 11.01 -10.05 -11.11
CA GLU A 102 12.05 -9.13 -10.62
C GLU A 102 11.42 -7.97 -9.84
N GLN A 103 10.36 -7.34 -10.37
CA GLN A 103 9.63 -6.29 -9.66
C GLN A 103 8.97 -6.79 -8.38
N ARG A 104 8.46 -8.03 -8.36
CA ARG A 104 7.93 -8.66 -7.14
C ARG A 104 9.01 -8.87 -6.08
N LYS A 105 10.20 -9.32 -6.50
CA LYS A 105 11.35 -9.48 -5.61
C LYS A 105 11.78 -8.12 -5.04
N GLU A 106 11.86 -7.09 -5.88
CA GLU A 106 12.22 -5.73 -5.46
C GLU A 106 11.18 -5.17 -4.48
N LEU A 107 9.88 -5.30 -4.79
CA LEU A 107 8.78 -4.88 -3.93
C LEU A 107 8.87 -5.51 -2.54
N VAL A 108 8.98 -6.84 -2.45
CA VAL A 108 9.06 -7.51 -1.13
C VAL A 108 10.37 -7.16 -0.42
N SER A 109 11.47 -7.03 -1.16
CA SER A 109 12.77 -6.68 -0.57
C SER A 109 12.76 -5.29 0.05
N ALA A 110 12.24 -4.29 -0.67
CA ALA A 110 12.15 -2.91 -0.19
C ALA A 110 11.31 -2.81 1.09
N PHE A 111 10.15 -3.48 1.09
CA PHE A 111 9.27 -3.53 2.26
C PHE A 111 9.94 -4.21 3.46
N VAL A 112 10.56 -5.38 3.24
CA VAL A 112 11.20 -6.15 4.33
C VAL A 112 12.45 -5.45 4.86
N LEU A 113 13.24 -4.79 4.00
CA LEU A 113 14.41 -4.01 4.43
C LEU A 113 14.00 -2.85 5.36
N LYS A 114 12.86 -2.19 5.11
CA LYS A 114 12.33 -1.18 6.03
C LYS A 114 12.05 -1.74 7.43
N ILE A 115 11.58 -2.99 7.52
CA ILE A 115 11.38 -3.69 8.80
C ILE A 115 12.73 -4.05 9.44
N VAL A 116 13.66 -4.60 8.66
CA VAL A 116 15.03 -4.94 9.09
C VAL A 116 15.73 -3.72 9.70
N GLU A 117 15.72 -2.58 9.00
CA GLU A 117 16.35 -1.34 9.42
C GLU A 117 15.66 -0.74 10.65
N LYS A 118 14.32 -0.66 10.64
CA LYS A 118 13.56 -0.04 11.72
C LYS A 118 13.68 -0.80 13.04
N TYR A 119 13.70 -2.13 12.99
CA TYR A 119 13.66 -2.98 14.20
C TYR A 119 14.99 -3.67 14.50
N GLY A 120 16.01 -3.51 13.64
CA GLY A 120 17.31 -4.18 13.78
C GLY A 120 17.23 -5.71 13.66
N VAL A 121 16.20 -6.24 13.00
CA VAL A 121 15.93 -7.68 12.87
C VAL A 121 16.48 -8.23 11.56
N ALA A 122 16.45 -9.55 11.39
CA ALA A 122 16.68 -10.20 10.10
C ALA A 122 15.42 -10.96 9.65
N ALA A 123 15.32 -11.22 8.34
CA ALA A 123 14.15 -11.83 7.74
C ALA A 123 14.51 -12.85 6.65
N ASP A 124 13.84 -13.99 6.66
CA ASP A 124 13.93 -15.01 5.60
C ASP A 124 12.67 -14.93 4.73
N VAL A 125 12.86 -14.66 3.44
CA VAL A 125 11.80 -14.47 2.45
C VAL A 125 11.73 -15.70 1.56
N ALA A 126 10.53 -16.21 1.32
CA ALA A 126 10.25 -17.19 0.29
C ALA A 126 9.05 -16.74 -0.55
N ILE A 127 9.24 -16.62 -1.86
CA ILE A 127 8.20 -16.28 -2.84
C ILE A 127 7.65 -17.57 -3.42
N HIS A 128 6.33 -17.74 -3.37
CA HIS A 128 5.63 -18.94 -3.81
C HIS A 128 4.77 -18.64 -5.03
N ALA A 129 4.79 -19.58 -5.97
CA ALA A 129 3.88 -19.62 -7.09
C ALA A 129 2.46 -19.95 -6.62
N PRO A 130 1.45 -19.67 -7.45
CA PRO A 130 0.10 -20.14 -7.19
C PRO A 130 0.05 -21.66 -7.03
N GLY A 131 -0.84 -22.13 -6.15
CA GLY A 131 -1.13 -23.56 -6.08
C GLY A 131 -1.76 -24.06 -7.38
N LYS A 132 -1.49 -25.33 -7.74
CA LYS A 132 -1.98 -25.94 -9.00
C LYS A 132 -3.50 -25.85 -9.20
N GLU A 133 -4.24 -25.95 -8.11
CA GLU A 133 -5.72 -25.95 -8.08
C GLU A 133 -6.30 -24.62 -7.54
N GLY A 134 -5.45 -23.59 -7.38
CA GLY A 134 -5.83 -22.29 -6.80
C GLY A 134 -5.94 -21.20 -7.85
N ASP A 135 -6.29 -19.99 -7.40
CA ASP A 135 -6.23 -18.81 -8.27
C ASP A 135 -4.79 -18.60 -8.77
N HIS A 136 -4.59 -18.68 -10.08
CA HIS A 136 -3.30 -18.50 -10.77
C HIS A 136 -2.67 -17.12 -10.55
N ARG A 137 -3.41 -16.17 -9.96
CA ARG A 137 -2.91 -14.85 -9.58
C ARG A 137 -2.32 -14.82 -8.17
N ASN A 138 -2.50 -15.88 -7.37
CA ASN A 138 -2.09 -15.93 -5.97
C ASN A 138 -0.58 -16.21 -5.79
N ILE A 139 0.24 -15.32 -6.32
CA ILE A 139 1.66 -15.25 -5.99
C ILE A 139 1.77 -14.60 -4.62
N HIS A 140 2.50 -15.21 -3.70
CA HIS A 140 2.60 -14.72 -2.33
C HIS A 140 4.01 -14.91 -1.75
N ALA A 141 4.37 -14.08 -0.79
CA ALA A 141 5.59 -14.23 -0.02
C ALA A 141 5.28 -14.63 1.42
N HIS A 142 6.00 -15.64 1.90
CA HIS A 142 6.18 -15.87 3.32
C HIS A 142 7.45 -15.16 3.78
N VAL A 143 7.36 -14.34 4.82
CA VAL A 143 8.50 -13.65 5.43
C VAL A 143 8.58 -14.05 6.90
N LEU A 144 9.63 -14.77 7.27
CA LEU A 144 9.91 -15.09 8.67
C LEU A 144 10.88 -14.07 9.24
N VAL A 145 10.39 -13.20 10.12
CA VAL A 145 11.15 -12.14 10.80
C VAL A 145 11.58 -12.60 12.19
N THR A 146 12.85 -12.42 12.54
CA THR A 146 13.39 -12.79 13.86
C THR A 146 12.78 -11.94 14.97
N ASN A 147 12.59 -12.52 16.15
CA ASN A 147 12.10 -11.77 17.32
C ASN A 147 13.23 -11.09 18.12
N ARG A 148 14.48 -11.33 17.72
CA ARG A 148 15.68 -10.71 18.28
C ARG A 148 16.33 -9.82 17.24
N MET A 149 16.96 -8.76 17.73
CA MET A 149 17.82 -7.93 16.89
C MET A 149 19.10 -8.70 16.57
N LEU A 150 19.73 -8.29 15.48
CA LEU A 150 20.96 -8.83 14.94
C LEU A 150 21.97 -7.68 14.80
N ASP A 151 23.16 -7.87 15.36
CA ASP A 151 24.32 -7.00 15.16
C ASP A 151 25.46 -7.77 14.46
N GLU A 152 26.64 -7.17 14.35
CA GLU A 152 27.81 -7.77 13.71
C GLU A 152 28.31 -9.06 14.41
N ASN A 153 27.92 -9.29 15.67
CA ASN A 153 28.30 -10.45 16.46
C ASN A 153 27.21 -11.52 16.49
N GLY A 154 25.96 -11.16 16.20
CA GLY A 154 24.84 -12.07 16.05
C GLY A 154 23.58 -11.63 16.79
N PHE A 155 22.81 -12.60 17.28
CA PHE A 155 21.54 -12.31 17.95
C PHE A 155 21.76 -11.71 19.33
N ILE A 156 21.19 -10.53 19.55
CA ILE A 156 21.30 -9.78 20.82
C ILE A 156 19.96 -9.76 21.56
N GLU A 157 19.58 -8.62 22.13
CA GLU A 157 18.33 -8.41 22.83
C GLU A 157 17.11 -8.64 21.94
N LYS A 158 15.96 -8.88 22.57
CA LYS A 158 14.69 -8.94 21.85
C LYS A 158 14.42 -7.61 21.15
N ALA A 159 13.95 -7.71 19.91
CA ALA A 159 13.58 -6.55 19.12
C ALA A 159 12.59 -5.67 19.90
N PRO A 160 12.63 -4.34 19.74
CA PRO A 160 11.69 -3.43 20.37
C PRO A 160 10.29 -3.97 20.21
N GLY A 161 9.64 -4.06 21.36
CA GLY A 161 8.34 -4.63 21.43
C GLY A 161 8.27 -6.15 21.69
N GLN A 162 9.14 -6.99 21.15
CA GLN A 162 9.19 -8.42 21.53
C GLN A 162 9.54 -8.65 23.03
N ARG A 163 9.81 -7.58 23.78
CA ARG A 163 9.91 -7.54 25.23
C ARG A 163 8.57 -7.20 25.89
N LYS A 164 8.31 -7.76 27.08
CA LYS A 164 7.05 -7.57 27.82
C LYS A 164 6.83 -6.14 28.35
N ASP A 165 7.87 -5.33 28.43
CA ASP A 165 7.93 -3.98 29.02
C ASP A 165 7.78 -2.84 27.99
N ILE A 166 7.83 -3.15 26.70
CA ILE A 166 7.68 -2.17 25.60
C ILE A 166 6.53 -2.54 24.66
N GLY A 167 5.66 -3.45 25.09
CA GLY A 167 4.38 -3.68 24.45
C GLY A 167 4.40 -4.13 22.98
N LEU A 168 5.03 -5.27 22.65
CA LEU A 168 4.85 -5.90 21.32
C LEU A 168 5.21 -7.40 21.39
N SER A 169 4.57 -8.15 22.28
CA SER A 169 4.66 -9.61 22.20
C SER A 169 4.11 -10.07 20.84
N GLY A 170 4.96 -10.53 19.90
CA GLY A 170 4.61 -10.48 18.47
C GLY A 170 4.35 -9.04 18.03
N PHE A 171 4.13 -8.70 16.78
CA PHE A 171 3.73 -7.32 16.43
C PHE A 171 2.31 -6.92 16.96
N ALA A 172 1.88 -7.49 18.10
CA ALA A 172 0.51 -7.75 18.51
C ALA A 172 0.26 -7.55 20.03
N ARG A 173 1.01 -6.72 20.76
CA ARG A 173 0.64 -6.41 22.16
C ARG A 173 1.22 -5.10 22.71
N SER A 174 0.73 -3.92 22.33
CA SER A 174 0.98 -2.72 23.15
C SER A 174 -0.06 -2.60 24.26
N ASP A 175 0.31 -1.93 25.36
CA ASP A 175 -0.58 -1.61 26.49
C ASP A 175 -1.70 -0.62 26.12
N PHE A 176 -1.77 -0.19 24.85
CA PHE A 176 -2.78 0.70 24.28
C PHE A 176 -3.68 0.04 23.22
N GLY A 177 -3.51 -1.26 22.96
CA GLY A 177 -4.36 -1.98 22.03
C GLY A 177 -3.56 -2.70 20.95
N ASN A 178 -4.02 -3.90 20.63
CA ASN A 178 -3.44 -4.88 19.70
C ASN A 178 -3.42 -4.42 18.22
N GLY A 179 -3.71 -3.14 17.92
CA GLY A 179 -3.97 -2.62 16.57
C GLY A 179 -2.78 -1.93 15.91
N ASP A 180 -2.07 -1.06 16.62
CA ASP A 180 -1.30 0.00 15.95
C ASP A 180 -0.10 -0.49 15.14
N ALA A 181 0.67 -1.46 15.64
CA ALA A 181 1.84 -1.98 14.93
C ALA A 181 1.47 -2.89 13.74
N VAL A 182 0.44 -3.73 13.87
CA VAL A 182 -0.07 -4.53 12.75
C VAL A 182 -0.68 -3.61 11.69
N LEU A 183 -1.43 -2.59 12.12
CA LEU A 183 -1.99 -1.59 11.21
C LEU A 183 -0.89 -0.81 10.49
N GLU A 184 0.19 -0.45 11.19
CA GLU A 184 1.35 0.19 10.58
C GLU A 184 1.99 -0.71 9.51
N ILE A 185 2.27 -1.99 9.82
CA ILE A 185 2.81 -2.96 8.85
C ILE A 185 1.89 -3.08 7.63
N ARG A 186 0.58 -3.16 7.85
CA ARG A 186 -0.42 -3.26 6.78
C ARG A 186 -0.45 -2.02 5.91
N LYS A 187 -0.44 -0.84 6.52
CA LYS A 187 -0.38 0.45 5.82
C LYS A 187 0.91 0.59 5.02
N GLU A 188 2.04 0.21 5.62
CA GLU A 188 3.34 0.19 4.95
C GLU A 188 3.32 -0.75 3.74
N TRP A 189 2.75 -1.95 3.88
CA TRP A 189 2.62 -2.87 2.76
C TRP A 189 1.77 -2.30 1.63
N GLU A 190 0.62 -1.70 1.95
CA GLU A 190 -0.22 -1.01 0.97
C GLU A 190 0.57 0.06 0.19
N GLN A 191 1.32 0.90 0.89
CA GLN A 191 2.11 1.96 0.28
C GLN A 191 3.17 1.41 -0.68
N HIS A 192 3.84 0.31 -0.32
CA HIS A 192 4.84 -0.32 -1.17
C HIS A 192 4.20 -0.92 -2.43
N VAL A 193 3.07 -1.63 -2.27
CA VAL A 193 2.33 -2.19 -3.41
C VAL A 193 1.83 -1.10 -4.35
N ASN A 194 1.22 -0.04 -3.80
CA ASN A 194 0.73 1.10 -4.57
C ASN A 194 1.86 1.81 -5.32
N ARG A 195 3.03 1.98 -4.68
CA ARG A 195 4.22 2.55 -5.33
C ARG A 195 4.73 1.65 -6.45
N ALA A 196 4.73 0.33 -6.26
CA ALA A 196 5.17 -0.60 -7.29
C ALA A 196 4.25 -0.60 -8.52
N TYR A 197 2.93 -0.50 -8.33
CA TYR A 197 2.00 -0.29 -9.45
C TYR A 197 2.28 1.01 -10.21
N GLU A 198 2.50 2.09 -9.48
CA GLU A 198 2.81 3.40 -10.08
C GLU A 198 4.13 3.39 -10.86
N MET A 199 5.19 2.78 -10.31
CA MET A 199 6.47 2.60 -11.01
C MET A 199 6.35 1.70 -12.25
N ALA A 200 5.40 0.77 -12.25
CA ALA A 200 5.06 -0.06 -13.40
C ALA A 200 4.12 0.63 -14.41
N GLY A 201 3.70 1.88 -14.16
CA GLY A 201 2.75 2.61 -15.01
C GLY A 201 1.32 2.08 -14.95
N LEU A 202 0.97 1.35 -13.89
CA LEU A 202 -0.34 0.73 -13.71
C LEU A 202 -1.25 1.61 -12.86
N ASP A 203 -2.44 1.93 -13.40
CA ASP A 203 -3.52 2.60 -12.68
C ASP A 203 -4.29 1.60 -11.80
N ILE A 204 -3.59 0.94 -10.89
CA ILE A 204 -4.12 -0.04 -9.94
C ILE A 204 -3.75 0.40 -8.53
N ARG A 205 -4.71 0.35 -7.61
CA ARG A 205 -4.45 0.64 -6.19
C ARG A 205 -5.06 -0.43 -5.29
N VAL A 206 -4.41 -0.63 -4.16
CA VAL A 206 -4.84 -1.46 -3.03
C VAL A 206 -5.12 -0.59 -1.81
N ASP A 207 -5.93 -1.12 -0.90
CA ASP A 207 -6.28 -0.46 0.38
C ASP A 207 -6.22 -1.52 1.49
N HIS A 208 -5.46 -1.24 2.55
CA HIS A 208 -5.29 -2.14 3.68
C HIS A 208 -6.51 -2.23 4.60
N ARG A 209 -7.42 -1.26 4.52
CA ARG A 209 -8.60 -1.17 5.37
C ARG A 209 -9.61 -2.25 4.97
N SER A 210 -10.41 -2.68 5.94
CA SER A 210 -11.47 -3.65 5.67
C SER A 210 -12.52 -3.07 4.72
N HIS A 211 -13.35 -3.92 4.09
CA HIS A 211 -14.48 -3.44 3.30
C HIS A 211 -15.40 -2.52 4.12
N ALA A 212 -15.68 -2.88 5.38
CA ALA A 212 -16.46 -2.05 6.29
C ALA A 212 -15.84 -0.66 6.51
N ASP A 213 -14.54 -0.58 6.78
CA ASP A 213 -13.82 0.69 7.00
C ASP A 213 -13.73 1.56 5.73
N ARG A 214 -13.89 0.93 4.56
CA ARG A 214 -13.96 1.60 3.25
C ARG A 214 -15.38 1.99 2.87
N GLY A 215 -16.38 1.65 3.68
CA GLY A 215 -17.80 1.84 3.36
C GLY A 215 -18.31 0.94 2.23
N ILE A 216 -17.62 -0.18 1.97
CA ILE A 216 -18.02 -1.16 0.96
C ILE A 216 -18.93 -2.19 1.63
N GLU A 217 -20.20 -2.21 1.22
CA GLU A 217 -21.16 -3.21 1.66
C GLU A 217 -20.88 -4.56 0.98
N GLN A 218 -20.12 -5.41 1.66
CA GLN A 218 -19.89 -6.80 1.28
C GLN A 218 -19.85 -7.68 2.53
N GLU A 219 -20.48 -8.83 2.46
CA GLU A 219 -20.46 -9.83 3.52
C GLU A 219 -19.16 -10.65 3.46
N PRO A 220 -18.44 -10.82 4.57
CA PRO A 220 -17.20 -11.58 4.59
C PRO A 220 -17.46 -13.09 4.47
N THR A 221 -16.78 -13.75 3.54
CA THR A 221 -16.75 -15.22 3.45
C THR A 221 -16.10 -15.87 4.68
N LYS A 222 -16.45 -17.13 4.95
CA LYS A 222 -15.86 -17.95 6.01
C LYS A 222 -14.60 -18.68 5.53
N HIS A 223 -13.54 -18.66 6.34
CA HIS A 223 -12.35 -19.45 6.05
C HIS A 223 -12.65 -20.97 6.10
N LEU A 224 -12.51 -21.66 4.97
CA LEU A 224 -12.80 -23.09 4.84
C LEU A 224 -11.93 -23.94 5.77
N GLY A 225 -10.62 -23.65 5.82
CA GLY A 225 -9.62 -24.50 6.47
C GLY A 225 -9.24 -25.72 5.62
N PRO A 226 -8.15 -26.44 5.97
CA PRO A 226 -7.57 -27.47 5.11
C PRO A 226 -8.51 -28.65 4.80
N ALA A 227 -9.32 -29.07 5.78
CA ALA A 227 -10.24 -30.20 5.64
C ALA A 227 -11.37 -29.88 4.65
N ALA A 228 -12.09 -28.76 4.86
CA ALA A 228 -13.16 -28.34 3.96
C ALA A 228 -12.64 -28.00 2.56
N ALA A 229 -11.50 -27.32 2.45
CA ALA A 229 -10.86 -27.11 1.16
C ALA A 229 -10.47 -28.43 0.46
N GLY A 230 -10.10 -29.46 1.23
CA GLY A 230 -9.83 -30.79 0.70
C GLY A 230 -11.08 -31.54 0.23
N MET A 231 -12.22 -31.32 0.87
CA MET A 231 -13.52 -31.87 0.44
C MET A 231 -13.96 -31.20 -0.86
N GLU A 232 -14.03 -29.85 -0.89
CA GLU A 232 -14.43 -29.07 -2.06
C GLU A 232 -13.54 -29.33 -3.29
N ARG A 233 -12.24 -29.63 -3.09
CA ARG A 233 -11.34 -30.03 -4.19
C ARG A 233 -11.70 -31.38 -4.81
N ARG A 234 -12.22 -32.33 -4.02
CA ARG A 234 -12.61 -33.65 -4.52
C ARG A 234 -13.99 -33.60 -5.16
N GLU A 235 -14.90 -32.87 -4.53
CA GLU A 235 -16.28 -32.72 -4.95
C GLU A 235 -16.75 -31.30 -4.61
N PRO A 236 -16.88 -30.40 -5.59
CA PRO A 236 -17.43 -29.07 -5.37
C PRO A 236 -18.86 -29.18 -4.82
N GLY A 237 -19.19 -28.45 -3.75
CA GLY A 237 -20.49 -28.61 -3.08
C GLY A 237 -20.48 -29.53 -1.85
N SER A 238 -19.34 -30.14 -1.53
CA SER A 238 -19.28 -31.15 -0.46
C SER A 238 -19.04 -30.60 0.95
N SER A 239 -19.03 -29.28 1.14
CA SER A 239 -18.86 -28.70 2.47
C SER A 239 -19.87 -27.58 2.76
N ASP A 240 -20.50 -27.65 3.94
CA ASP A 240 -21.42 -26.59 4.41
C ASP A 240 -20.78 -25.20 4.38
N ARG A 241 -19.48 -25.11 4.70
CA ARG A 241 -18.75 -23.85 4.66
C ARG A 241 -18.53 -23.35 3.23
N GLY A 242 -18.36 -24.26 2.26
CA GLY A 242 -18.30 -23.91 0.85
C GLY A 242 -19.63 -23.39 0.34
N ASP A 243 -20.74 -24.02 0.74
CA ASP A 243 -22.09 -23.56 0.35
C ASP A 243 -22.38 -22.17 0.91
N ILE A 244 -22.11 -21.96 2.21
CA ILE A 244 -22.23 -20.64 2.82
C ILE A 244 -21.40 -19.59 2.06
N ASN A 245 -20.20 -19.92 1.61
CA ASN A 245 -19.36 -18.99 0.86
C ASN A 245 -19.90 -18.70 -0.55
N ARG A 246 -20.49 -19.70 -1.22
CA ARG A 246 -21.17 -19.50 -2.51
C ARG A 246 -22.37 -18.56 -2.35
N ASP A 247 -23.21 -18.78 -1.35
CA ASP A 247 -24.37 -17.92 -1.06
C ASP A 247 -23.95 -16.48 -0.69
N ILE A 248 -22.84 -16.31 0.02
CA ILE A 248 -22.25 -15.00 0.31
C ILE A 248 -21.76 -14.34 -0.97
N GLU A 249 -21.07 -15.09 -1.84
CA GLU A 249 -20.54 -14.57 -3.10
C GLU A 249 -21.66 -14.10 -4.03
N ASP A 250 -22.75 -14.86 -4.15
CA ASP A 250 -23.93 -14.49 -4.94
C ASP A 250 -24.56 -13.20 -4.42
N ARG A 251 -24.73 -13.07 -3.10
CA ARG A 251 -25.24 -11.82 -2.49
C ARG A 251 -24.28 -10.65 -2.70
N ASN A 252 -22.97 -10.86 -2.57
CA ASN A 252 -21.96 -9.84 -2.83
C ASN A 252 -21.88 -9.45 -4.31
N ALA A 253 -22.16 -10.37 -5.23
CA ALA A 253 -22.21 -10.07 -6.66
C ALA A 253 -23.37 -9.12 -6.99
N ALA A 254 -24.56 -9.38 -6.44
CA ALA A 254 -25.71 -8.50 -6.56
C ALA A 254 -25.45 -7.10 -5.96
N LEU A 255 -24.79 -7.03 -4.79
CA LEU A 255 -24.39 -5.75 -4.18
C LEU A 255 -23.41 -4.96 -5.07
N ARG A 256 -22.41 -5.63 -5.65
CA ARG A 256 -21.45 -5.02 -6.58
C ARG A 256 -22.12 -4.49 -7.84
N GLU A 257 -23.02 -5.27 -8.43
CA GLU A 257 -23.78 -4.85 -9.61
C GLU A 257 -24.62 -3.60 -9.32
N ARG A 258 -25.36 -3.61 -8.22
CA ARG A 258 -26.15 -2.45 -7.78
C ARG A 258 -25.28 -1.21 -7.58
N ALA A 259 -24.15 -1.34 -6.88
CA ALA A 259 -23.23 -0.23 -6.65
C ALA A 259 -22.63 0.30 -7.98
N ALA A 260 -22.29 -0.58 -8.92
CA ALA A 260 -21.79 -0.18 -10.23
C ALA A 260 -22.84 0.62 -11.04
N LEU A 261 -24.10 0.18 -11.02
CA LEU A 261 -25.20 0.89 -11.65
C LEU A 261 -25.46 2.26 -11.01
N GLU A 262 -25.37 2.37 -9.69
CA GLU A 262 -25.54 3.62 -8.96
C GLU A 262 -24.43 4.63 -9.28
N ILE A 263 -23.18 4.17 -9.33
CA ILE A 263 -22.02 4.98 -9.76
C ILE A 263 -22.21 5.45 -11.20
N ALA A 264 -22.61 4.56 -12.11
CA ALA A 264 -22.83 4.90 -13.51
C ALA A 264 -23.96 5.93 -13.68
N ALA A 265 -25.07 5.76 -12.95
CA ALA A 265 -26.19 6.69 -12.96
C ALA A 265 -25.78 8.07 -12.43
N THR A 266 -25.03 8.12 -11.33
CA THR A 266 -24.53 9.38 -10.74
C THR A 266 -23.59 10.09 -11.71
N LYS A 267 -22.69 9.35 -12.36
CA LYS A 267 -21.79 9.91 -13.37
C LYS A 267 -22.56 10.49 -14.56
N ALA A 268 -23.54 9.75 -15.09
CA ALA A 268 -24.38 10.21 -16.18
C ALA A 268 -25.19 11.46 -15.79
N GLN A 269 -25.70 11.53 -14.56
CA GLN A 269 -26.37 12.72 -14.03
C GLN A 269 -25.43 13.93 -13.96
N ALA A 270 -24.18 13.75 -13.51
CA ALA A 270 -23.19 14.82 -13.47
C ALA A 270 -22.80 15.32 -14.87
N GLU A 271 -22.60 14.40 -15.83
CA GLU A 271 -22.32 14.75 -17.23
C GLU A 271 -23.49 15.52 -17.87
N LEU A 272 -24.73 15.07 -17.62
CA LEU A 272 -25.93 15.77 -18.10
C LEU A 272 -26.06 17.17 -17.47
N ALA A 273 -25.76 17.32 -16.18
CA ALA A 273 -25.78 18.61 -15.50
C ALA A 273 -24.72 19.56 -16.08
N ALA A 274 -23.50 19.07 -16.32
CA ALA A 274 -22.43 19.84 -16.94
C ALA A 274 -22.80 20.28 -18.38
N ALA A 275 -23.38 19.37 -19.17
CA ALA A 275 -23.85 19.69 -20.53
C ALA A 275 -24.96 20.76 -20.53
N ARG A 276 -25.90 20.69 -19.57
CA ARG A 276 -26.95 21.72 -19.40
C ARG A 276 -26.36 23.07 -19.04
N GLN A 277 -25.41 23.13 -18.11
CA GLN A 277 -24.74 24.38 -17.73
C GLN A 277 -23.99 24.99 -18.91
N LEU A 278 -23.32 24.18 -19.73
CA LEU A 278 -22.65 24.65 -20.95
C LEU A 278 -23.66 25.24 -21.94
N ALA A 279 -24.76 24.55 -22.21
CA ALA A 279 -25.81 25.03 -23.11
C ALA A 279 -26.47 26.33 -22.61
N GLU A 280 -26.70 26.46 -21.30
CA GLU A 280 -27.21 27.70 -20.71
C GLU A 280 -26.21 28.87 -20.84
N MET A 281 -24.92 28.59 -20.64
CA MET A 281 -23.85 29.57 -20.83
C MET A 281 -23.79 30.05 -22.29
N GLU A 282 -23.78 29.12 -23.25
CA GLU A 282 -23.80 29.42 -24.68
C GLU A 282 -25.03 30.24 -25.07
N SER A 283 -26.21 29.91 -24.55
CA SER A 283 -27.44 30.68 -24.77
C SER A 283 -27.36 32.09 -24.21
N ARG A 284 -26.73 32.28 -23.04
CA ARG A 284 -26.51 33.62 -22.44
C ARG A 284 -25.54 34.46 -23.27
N PHE A 285 -24.45 33.88 -23.78
CA PHE A 285 -23.51 34.59 -24.65
C PHE A 285 -24.11 34.89 -26.04
N GLY A 286 -24.91 33.99 -26.60
CA GLY A 286 -25.65 34.22 -27.85
C GLY A 286 -26.63 35.40 -27.77
N LYS A 287 -27.32 35.57 -26.64
CA LYS A 287 -28.24 36.71 -26.40
C LYS A 287 -27.54 38.06 -26.22
N VAL A 288 -26.24 38.09 -25.88
CA VAL A 288 -25.45 39.33 -25.83
C VAL A 288 -25.08 39.79 -27.25
N GLY A 289 -24.89 38.86 -28.20
CA GLY A 289 -24.61 39.18 -29.61
C GLY A 289 -25.81 39.74 -30.39
N GLU A 290 -27.05 39.44 -29.98
CA GLU A 290 -28.26 39.97 -30.63
C GLU A 290 -28.66 41.38 -30.16
N ARG A 291 -28.13 41.86 -29.02
CA ARG A 291 -28.47 43.17 -28.45
C ARG A 291 -27.69 44.36 -29.04
N THR A 292 -26.88 44.16 -30.10
CA THR A 292 -26.11 45.23 -30.76
C THR A 292 -26.64 45.65 -32.13
N THR A 293 -27.95 45.48 -32.39
CA THR A 293 -28.59 45.97 -33.63
C THR A 293 -29.67 47.02 -33.37
N GLU A 294 -29.36 48.04 -32.57
CA GLU A 294 -30.05 49.33 -32.76
C GLU A 294 -29.26 50.16 -33.78
N PRO A 295 -29.91 50.76 -34.80
CA PRO A 295 -29.21 51.57 -35.77
C PRO A 295 -28.64 52.81 -35.07
N ALA A 296 -27.32 52.99 -35.17
CA ALA A 296 -26.65 54.18 -34.68
C ALA A 296 -27.30 55.43 -35.28
N ALA A 297 -27.76 56.35 -34.41
CA ALA A 297 -28.14 57.70 -34.79
C ALA A 297 -26.94 58.42 -35.46
N PRO A 298 -27.18 59.33 -36.41
CA PRO A 298 -26.09 59.94 -37.17
C PRO A 298 -25.19 60.76 -36.25
N ILE A 299 -23.88 60.52 -36.36
CA ILE A 299 -22.84 61.25 -35.66
C ILE A 299 -22.83 62.68 -36.22
N PHE A 300 -23.37 63.63 -35.45
CA PHE A 300 -23.07 65.04 -35.65
C PHE A 300 -21.70 65.34 -35.04
N ASP A 301 -20.79 65.79 -35.90
CA ASP A 301 -19.49 66.37 -35.56
C ASP A 301 -19.66 67.55 -34.60
N ARG A 302 -18.95 67.49 -33.45
CA ARG A 302 -18.65 68.54 -32.44
C ARG A 302 -18.06 67.83 -31.20
N ASP A 303 -16.93 68.16 -30.59
CA ASP A 303 -16.05 69.32 -30.69
C ASP A 303 -14.66 68.98 -30.12
N ALA A 304 -13.64 69.69 -30.60
CA ALA A 304 -12.24 69.60 -30.18
C ALA A 304 -11.99 69.79 -28.66
N ALA A 305 -12.99 70.23 -27.89
CA ALA A 305 -12.90 70.40 -26.44
C ALA A 305 -12.82 69.05 -25.67
N SER A 306 -13.39 67.96 -26.21
CA SER A 306 -13.31 66.63 -25.56
C SER A 306 -11.91 66.05 -25.64
N ARG A 307 -11.22 66.21 -26.77
CA ARG A 307 -9.85 65.68 -26.97
C ARG A 307 -8.84 66.34 -26.05
N ALA A 308 -8.98 67.65 -25.81
CA ALA A 308 -8.10 68.38 -24.89
C ALA A 308 -8.33 68.00 -23.41
N ALA A 309 -9.53 67.53 -23.05
CA ALA A 309 -9.82 67.02 -21.71
C ALA A 309 -9.27 65.61 -21.51
N ASP A 310 -9.39 64.75 -22.53
CA ASP A 310 -8.89 63.37 -22.48
C ASP A 310 -7.36 63.30 -22.49
N GLU A 311 -6.66 64.14 -23.27
CA GLU A 311 -5.19 64.23 -23.24
C GLU A 311 -4.66 64.67 -21.87
N LYS A 312 -5.32 65.64 -21.20
CA LYS A 312 -4.91 66.07 -19.86
C LYS A 312 -5.08 65.00 -18.79
N ILE A 313 -6.09 64.14 -18.92
CA ILE A 313 -6.32 63.03 -17.97
C ILE A 313 -5.26 61.95 -18.17
N ILE A 314 -4.92 61.64 -19.43
CA ILE A 314 -3.88 60.64 -19.76
C ILE A 314 -2.50 61.13 -19.30
N ASP A 315 -2.16 62.40 -19.55
CA ASP A 315 -0.88 62.97 -19.09
C ASP A 315 -0.78 63.02 -17.56
N ALA A 316 -1.88 63.34 -16.86
CA ALA A 316 -1.91 63.30 -15.40
C ALA A 316 -1.72 61.88 -14.84
N ALA A 317 -2.29 60.87 -15.51
CA ALA A 317 -2.12 59.47 -15.13
C ALA A 317 -0.68 58.98 -15.34
N ILE A 318 -0.06 59.35 -16.45
CA ILE A 318 1.35 59.02 -16.76
C ILE A 318 2.30 59.68 -15.75
N GLN A 319 2.07 60.95 -15.39
CA GLN A 319 2.88 61.65 -14.39
C GLN A 319 2.74 61.04 -12.99
N ALA A 320 1.52 60.62 -12.60
CA ALA A 320 1.28 59.95 -11.33
C ALA A 320 2.00 58.59 -11.24
N GLU A 321 2.01 57.82 -12.33
CA GLU A 321 2.70 56.53 -12.40
C GLU A 321 4.23 56.69 -12.36
N GLN A 322 4.78 57.69 -13.06
CA GLN A 322 6.21 58.00 -13.02
C GLN A 322 6.67 58.47 -11.62
N ALA A 323 5.86 59.28 -10.93
CA ALA A 323 6.14 59.71 -9.56
C ALA A 323 6.10 58.54 -8.56
N ALA A 324 5.13 57.62 -8.71
CA ALA A 324 5.05 56.40 -7.90
C ALA A 324 6.26 55.48 -8.12
N HIS A 325 6.71 55.34 -9.37
CA HIS A 325 7.89 54.54 -9.72
C HIS A 325 9.21 55.14 -9.18
N ALA A 326 9.34 56.46 -9.15
CA ALA A 326 10.48 57.16 -8.55
C ALA A 326 10.51 57.00 -7.01
N ALA A 327 9.36 57.13 -6.34
CA ALA A 327 9.23 56.94 -4.89
C ALA A 327 9.47 55.49 -4.43
N ALA A 328 9.29 54.51 -5.32
CA ALA A 328 9.60 53.10 -5.08
C ALA A 328 11.10 52.79 -5.23
N ARG A 329 11.83 53.52 -6.07
CA ARG A 329 13.29 53.36 -6.23
C ARG A 329 14.10 54.01 -5.11
N GLY A 330 13.63 55.11 -4.51
CA GLY A 330 14.31 55.76 -3.38
C GLY A 330 14.22 55.03 -2.03
N ARG A 331 13.38 53.99 -1.90
CA ARG A 331 13.21 53.22 -0.65
C ARG A 331 14.06 51.95 -0.54
N LYS A 332 14.86 51.62 -1.57
CA LYS A 332 15.75 50.44 -1.55
C LYS A 332 17.19 50.74 -1.11
N ASP A 333 17.58 52.00 -0.97
CA ASP A 333 18.97 52.38 -0.62
C ASP A 333 19.21 52.60 0.89
N ASP A 334 18.18 52.49 1.74
CA ASP A 334 18.26 52.76 3.19
C ASP A 334 18.32 51.51 4.09
N MET A 335 18.53 50.31 3.53
CA MET A 335 18.86 49.12 4.33
C MET A 335 20.33 48.72 4.13
N ARG A 336 21.23 49.47 4.76
CA ARG A 336 22.56 48.96 5.13
C ARG A 336 22.45 48.17 6.44
N PRO A 337 23.06 46.98 6.56
CA PRO A 337 23.15 46.28 7.83
C PRO A 337 24.27 46.92 8.66
N ASP A 338 23.96 47.35 9.88
CA ASP A 338 24.99 47.69 10.87
C ASP A 338 25.53 46.41 11.52
N ARG A 339 26.80 46.51 11.93
CA ARG A 339 27.70 45.44 12.38
C ARG A 339 27.34 44.84 13.73
#